data_AF-A0A1B6LRT1-F1
#
_entry.id   AF-A0A1B6LRT1-F1
#
_cell.length_a   1.000
_cell.length_b   1.000
_cell.length_c   1.000
_cell.angle_alpha   90.00
_cell.angle_beta   90.00
_cell.angle_gamma   90.00
#
_symmetry.space_group_name_H-M   'P 1'
#
loop_
_entity.id
_entity.type
_entity.pdbx_description
1 polymer ?
#
loop_
_entity_poly.entity_id
_entity_poly.type
_entity_poly.pdbx_seq_one_letter_code
_entity_poly.pdbx_strand_id
1 'polypeptide(L)'
;KENGVTRSIQSNQHPIKKGVPQGSVLGPVLFILLTNDFPDYIKDYSSVVMYADDTTLLLKEDTPEDVSISAYIALHMTYDYCSVNNLAANPSKTKLLRK
;
A
#
# COMPACT_ATOMS: atom_id res chain seq x y z
N LYS A 1 25.11 -10.54 -19.97
CA LYS A 1 25.81 -11.80 -20.30
C LYS A 1 26.52 -11.58 -21.63
N GLU A 2 27.80 -11.21 -21.58
CA GLU A 2 28.72 -11.29 -22.72
C GLU A 2 29.90 -12.12 -22.23
N ASN A 3 30.22 -13.20 -22.95
CA ASN A 3 31.48 -13.96 -22.83
C ASN A 3 31.76 -14.74 -21.53
N GLY A 4 30.74 -15.18 -20.77
CA GLY A 4 30.95 -16.14 -19.66
C GLY A 4 31.75 -15.62 -18.46
N VAL A 5 32.03 -14.31 -18.40
CA VAL A 5 32.68 -13.66 -17.24
C VAL A 5 31.60 -13.06 -16.34
N THR A 6 31.57 -13.52 -15.08
CA THR A 6 30.73 -12.91 -14.03
C THR A 6 31.45 -11.66 -13.50
N ARG A 7 31.01 -10.46 -13.90
CA ARG A 7 31.46 -9.21 -13.28
C ARG A 7 30.67 -8.98 -11.99
N SER A 8 31.35 -8.93 -10.85
CA SER A 8 30.77 -8.49 -9.59
C SER A 8 30.92 -6.98 -9.47
N ILE A 9 29.80 -6.28 -9.27
CA ILE A 9 29.77 -4.84 -9.02
C ILE A 9 29.27 -4.67 -7.59
N GLN A 10 30.08 -4.02 -6.74
CA GLN A 10 29.66 -3.61 -5.41
C GLN A 10 29.21 -2.15 -5.44
N SER A 11 28.06 -1.86 -4.85
CA SER A 11 27.57 -0.50 -4.68
C SER A 11 28.18 0.13 -3.41
N ASN A 12 28.20 1.46 -3.36
CA ASN A 12 28.57 2.19 -2.15
C ASN A 12 27.46 2.09 -1.08
N GLN A 13 27.86 2.03 0.18
CA GLN A 13 26.90 2.07 1.29
C GLN A 13 26.21 3.43 1.38
N HIS A 14 24.90 3.42 1.59
CA HIS A 14 24.09 4.62 1.77
C HIS A 14 23.26 4.50 3.06
N PRO A 15 23.09 5.58 3.83
CA PRO A 15 22.27 5.57 5.03
C PRO A 15 20.79 5.40 4.68
N ILE A 16 20.09 4.54 5.42
CA ILE A 16 18.64 4.34 5.30
C ILE A 16 17.95 5.51 6.04
N LYS A 17 17.30 6.40 5.28
CA LYS A 17 16.55 7.55 5.85
C LYS A 17 15.09 7.23 6.18
N LYS A 18 14.51 6.26 5.47
CA LYS A 18 13.12 5.80 5.62
C LYS A 18 13.06 4.31 5.31
N GLY A 19 12.17 3.60 6.00
CA GLY A 19 11.99 2.16 5.84
C GLY A 19 12.92 1.32 6.72
N VAL A 20 12.94 0.02 6.46
CA VAL A 20 13.67 -1.00 7.22
C VAL A 20 14.64 -1.74 6.29
N PRO A 21 15.73 -2.34 6.79
CA PRO A 21 16.61 -3.15 5.97
C PRO A 21 15.87 -4.33 5.30
N GLN A 22 16.11 -4.55 4.00
CA GLN A 22 15.54 -5.69 3.30
C GLN A 22 16.06 -6.99 3.93
N GLY A 23 15.18 -7.96 4.15
CA GLY A 23 15.50 -9.20 4.87
C GLY A 23 15.52 -9.07 6.39
N SER A 24 15.14 -7.91 6.94
CA SER A 24 14.90 -7.75 8.37
C SER A 24 13.71 -8.59 8.82
N VAL A 25 13.92 -9.38 9.88
CA VAL A 25 12.85 -10.17 10.54
C VAL A 25 11.78 -9.27 11.15
N LEU A 26 12.14 -8.07 11.59
CA LEU A 26 11.21 -7.12 12.20
C LEU A 26 10.48 -6.25 11.18
N GLY A 27 10.94 -6.19 9.93
CA GLY A 27 10.35 -5.32 8.91
C GLY A 27 8.84 -5.52 8.73
N PRO A 28 8.35 -6.77 8.57
CA PRO A 28 6.92 -7.04 8.45
C PRO A 28 6.11 -6.63 9.69
N VAL A 29 6.64 -6.88 10.89
CA VAL A 29 5.95 -6.53 12.15
C VAL A 29 5.83 -5.01 12.31
N LEU A 30 6.90 -4.28 11.99
CA LEU A 30 6.89 -2.81 12.04
C LEU A 30 5.93 -2.22 11.01
N PHE A 31 5.81 -2.84 9.83
CA PHE A 31 4.83 -2.42 8.84
C PHE A 31 3.40 -2.60 9.34
N ILE A 32 3.09 -3.75 9.95
CA ILE A 32 1.77 -3.99 10.55
C ILE A 32 1.46 -2.95 11.62
N LEU A 33 2.40 -2.66 12.52
CA LEU A 33 2.20 -1.65 13.57
C LEU A 33 1.97 -0.25 12.99
N LEU A 34 2.63 0.10 11.89
CA LEU A 34 2.46 1.38 11.20
C LEU A 34 1.07 1.52 10.58
N THR A 35 0.49 0.45 10.04
CA THR A 35 -0.78 0.50 9.30
C THR A 35 -1.99 0.00 10.10
N ASN A 36 -1.80 -0.38 11.37
CA ASN A 36 -2.83 -1.05 12.17
C ASN A 36 -4.05 -0.16 12.47
N ASP A 37 -3.91 1.17 12.40
CA ASP A 37 -4.98 2.14 12.58
C ASP A 37 -5.73 2.47 11.27
N PHE A 38 -5.26 2.00 10.12
CA PHE A 38 -5.90 2.24 8.83
C PHE A 38 -7.38 1.79 8.78
N PRO A 39 -7.77 0.62 9.31
CA PRO A 39 -9.17 0.20 9.33
C PRO A 39 -10.07 1.17 10.08
N ASP A 40 -9.60 1.73 11.19
CA ASP A 40 -10.35 2.70 11.97
C ASP A 40 -10.44 4.05 11.28
N TYR A 41 -9.39 4.43 10.52
CA TYR A 41 -9.38 5.65 9.72
C TYR A 41 -10.39 5.61 8.57
N ILE A 42 -10.55 4.46 7.89
CA ILE A 42 -11.39 4.33 6.69
C ILE A 42 -12.81 3.82 6.98
N LYS A 43 -13.13 3.47 8.24
CA LYS A 43 -14.37 2.77 8.62
C LYS A 43 -15.68 3.42 8.15
N ASP A 44 -15.71 4.74 8.00
CA ASP A 44 -16.90 5.48 7.57
C ASP A 44 -17.07 5.48 6.03
N TYR A 45 -16.05 5.03 5.30
CA TYR A 45 -15.99 5.08 3.84
C TYR A 45 -15.94 3.69 3.19
N SER A 46 -15.33 2.70 3.85
CA SER A 46 -15.33 1.32 3.36
C SER A 46 -15.07 0.31 4.48
N SER A 47 -15.46 -0.94 4.24
CA SER A 47 -14.82 -2.08 4.93
C SER A 47 -13.45 -2.34 4.28
N VAL A 48 -12.51 -2.93 5.02
CA VAL A 48 -11.15 -3.18 4.51
C VAL A 48 -10.68 -4.60 4.83
N VAL A 49 -9.93 -5.18 3.90
CA VAL A 49 -9.14 -6.40 4.10
C VAL A 49 -7.70 -6.07 3.78
N MET A 50 -6.78 -6.38 4.69
CA MET A 50 -5.35 -6.12 4.54
C MET A 50 -4.54 -7.40 4.69
N TYR A 51 -3.49 -7.51 3.89
CA TYR A 51 -2.46 -8.53 4.05
C TYR A 51 -1.10 -7.96 3.63
N ALA A 52 -0.19 -7.79 4.59
CA ALA A 52 1.02 -7.01 4.36
C ALA A 52 0.67 -5.67 3.68
N ASP A 53 1.37 -5.30 2.61
CA ASP A 53 1.11 -4.07 1.84
C ASP A 53 -0.11 -4.15 0.91
N ASP A 54 -0.68 -5.33 0.67
CA ASP A 54 -1.88 -5.49 -0.15
C ASP A 54 -3.14 -5.12 0.65
N THR A 55 -3.88 -4.14 0.14
CA THR A 55 -5.10 -3.62 0.77
C THR A 55 -6.26 -3.63 -0.21
N THR A 56 -7.40 -4.18 0.22
CA THR A 56 -8.66 -4.19 -0.55
C THR A 56 -9.74 -3.41 0.19
N LEU A 57 -10.30 -2.40 -0.49
CA LEU A 57 -11.48 -1.67 -0.02
C LEU A 57 -12.74 -2.35 -0.52
N LEU A 58 -13.66 -2.65 0.39
CA LEU A 58 -14.93 -3.30 0.12
C LEU A 58 -16.07 -2.29 0.29
N LEU A 59 -16.81 -2.09 -0.79
CA LEU A 59 -17.89 -1.11 -0.90
C LEU A 59 -19.16 -1.79 -1.34
N LYS A 60 -20.30 -1.30 -0.85
CA LYS A 60 -21.62 -1.80 -1.19
C LYS A 60 -22.58 -0.63 -1.23
N GLU A 61 -23.18 -0.40 -2.39
CA GLU A 61 -24.25 0.56 -2.59
C GLU A 61 -25.33 -0.08 -3.48
N ASP A 62 -26.51 0.54 -3.54
CA ASP A 62 -27.66 0.01 -4.28
C ASP A 62 -27.59 0.33 -5.78
N THR A 63 -26.87 1.38 -6.18
CA THR A 63 -26.75 1.81 -7.58
C THR A 63 -25.29 1.83 -8.06
N PRO A 64 -25.02 1.58 -9.35
CA PRO A 64 -23.67 1.72 -9.91
C PRO A 64 -23.09 3.13 -9.77
N GLU A 65 -23.93 4.16 -9.83
CA GLU A 65 -23.57 5.55 -9.63
C GLU A 65 -23.06 5.79 -8.20
N ASP A 66 -23.81 5.33 -7.20
CA ASP A 66 -23.43 5.45 -5.80
C ASP A 66 -22.14 4.65 -5.51
N VAL A 67 -22.01 3.42 -6.03
CA VAL A 67 -20.76 2.65 -5.91
C VAL A 67 -19.56 3.44 -6.47
N SER A 68 -19.75 4.14 -7.60
CA SER A 68 -18.69 4.92 -8.23
C SER A 68 -18.28 6.11 -7.37
N ILE A 69 -19.25 6.80 -6.76
CA ILE A 69 -19.04 7.93 -5.85
C ILE A 69 -18.33 7.45 -4.57
N SER A 70 -18.88 6.44 -3.90
CA SER A 70 -18.28 5.88 -2.67
C SER A 70 -16.87 5.32 -2.92
N ALA A 71 -16.63 4.67 -4.06
CA ALA A 71 -15.30 4.20 -4.44
C ALA A 71 -14.30 5.35 -4.63
N TYR A 72 -14.72 6.43 -5.28
CA TYR A 72 -13.87 7.61 -5.46
C TYR A 72 -13.49 8.25 -4.13
N ILE A 73 -14.45 8.35 -3.21
CA ILE A 73 -14.24 8.92 -1.87
C ILE A 73 -13.31 8.02 -1.05
N ALA A 74 -13.62 6.73 -0.92
CA ALA A 74 -12.81 5.79 -0.15
C ALA A 74 -11.36 5.70 -0.68
N LEU A 75 -11.17 5.77 -2.01
CA LEU A 75 -9.85 5.80 -2.61
C LEU A 75 -9.07 7.08 -2.24
N HIS A 76 -9.71 8.25 -2.27
CA HIS A 76 -9.06 9.50 -1.87
C HIS A 76 -8.71 9.51 -0.39
N MET A 77 -9.63 9.08 0.48
CA MET A 77 -9.34 8.97 1.91
C MET A 77 -8.17 8.01 2.19
N THR A 78 -8.06 6.93 1.42
CA THR A 78 -6.91 6.02 1.49
C THR A 78 -5.61 6.69 1.07
N TYR A 79 -5.61 7.48 0.00
CA TYR A 79 -4.42 8.24 -0.41
C TYR A 79 -4.02 9.32 0.59
N ASP A 80 -4.99 9.97 1.23
CA ASP A 80 -4.73 10.93 2.30
C ASP A 80 -4.06 10.25 3.49
N TYR A 81 -4.57 9.08 3.92
CA TYR A 81 -3.93 8.28 4.96
C TYR A 81 -2.49 7.91 4.58
N CYS A 82 -2.27 7.47 3.34
CA CYS A 82 -0.92 7.16 2.87
C CYS A 82 0.00 8.39 2.93
N SER A 83 -0.48 9.55 2.50
CA SER A 83 0.28 10.81 2.51
C SER A 83 0.70 11.21 3.93
N VAL A 84 -0.25 11.20 4.88
CA VAL A 84 -0.01 11.55 6.30
C VAL A 84 0.99 10.58 6.94
N ASN A 85 0.89 9.29 6.63
CA ASN A 85 1.75 8.25 7.19
C ASN A 85 3.04 8.00 6.39
N ASN A 86 3.38 8.86 5.42
CA ASN A 86 4.57 8.71 4.57
C ASN A 86 4.63 7.36 3.81
N LEU A 87 3.48 6.78 3.50
CA LEU A 87 3.34 5.58 2.69
C LEU A 87 3.22 5.96 1.21
N ALA A 88 3.89 5.20 0.35
CA ALA A 88 3.80 5.39 -1.09
C ALA A 88 2.72 4.48 -1.67
N ALA A 89 1.55 5.04 -1.95
CA ALA A 89 0.52 4.33 -2.72
C ALA A 89 1.00 4.13 -4.17
N ASN A 90 0.49 3.09 -4.85
CA ASN A 90 0.78 2.82 -6.25
C ASN A 90 -0.48 2.94 -7.13
N PRO A 91 -0.85 4.18 -7.55
CA PRO A 91 -2.06 4.41 -8.35
C PRO A 91 -2.09 3.59 -9.65
N SER A 92 -0.93 3.35 -10.27
CA SER A 92 -0.84 2.58 -11.51
C SER A 92 -1.21 1.10 -11.35
N LYS A 93 -1.09 0.57 -10.13
CA LYS A 93 -1.43 -0.82 -9.79
C LYS A 93 -2.77 -0.95 -9.07
N THR A 94 -3.34 0.16 -8.58
CA THR A 94 -4.68 0.18 -7.98
C THR A 94 -5.75 -0.04 -9.03
N LYS A 95 -6.68 -0.98 -8.78
CA LYS A 95 -7.74 -1.35 -9.72
C LYS A 95 -9.10 -1.36 -9.02
N LEU A 96 -10.11 -0.80 -9.70
CA LEU A 96 -11.51 -0.99 -9.33
C LEU A 96 -12.01 -2.30 -9.96
N LEU A 97 -12.51 -3.20 -9.12
CA LEU A 97 -13.13 -4.46 -9.55
C LEU A 97 -14.63 -4.40 -9.24
N ARG A 98 -15.47 -4.81 -10.19
CA ARG A 98 -16.92 -4.93 -10.01
C ARG A 98 -17.31 -6.39 -10.19
N LYS A 99 -18.25 -6.86 -9.37
CA LYS A 99 -18.93 -8.13 -9.56
C LYS A 99 -20.24 -7.92 -10.30
#